data_AF-Q79BZ2-F1
#
_entry.id   AF-Q79BZ2-F1
#
_cell.length_a   1.000
_cell.length_b   1.000
_cell.length_c   1.000
_cell.angle_alpha   90.00
_cell.angle_beta   90.00
_cell.angle_gamma   90.00
#
_symmetry.space_group_name_H-M   'P 1'
#
loop_
_entity.id
_entity.type
_entity.pdbx_description
1 polymer ?
#
loop_
_entity_poly.entity_id
_entity_poly.type
_entity_poly.pdbx_seq_one_letter_code
_entity_poly.pdbx_strand_id
1 'polypeptide(L)'
;MKRTIKYLSFLGLIPFLSITTISCVKQAKENNNKNQLISQFKQLIFILNSFDLDNKKLESKIIKAIEKSDFNKISNINLELTIKFLTRIKNELETKTISQLNKNDKLDILTKIKVHLGSLNLIELVNIVDELVNKLNQKEEIKNTHKDKIEKNKDNIEDIDDSKLEILESKYIPNQHNYPDYVKNFKTVSAEEIYKELYDRTFSIKFLVKLKDGGLLSNGTGTGWLLDYHKYSNTNKYKMFIATNLHVLADFSNSLTDEQNKEFNYYDPSGNKVIGLGLGKADNVTDFSRKNNNSKSENNIANYYLNNQDFENYLKNDFWSVNKFSKGISEPKIVFGAVDFMKDRAIKNHYEALQKEAINYYNYKKNNNEINDDNKIAWNNFLNNKDIPIMIDFAVFEFDVDLDLVDYNLKSWISNAISGLDNYL
;
A
#
# COMPACT_ATOMS: atom_id res chain seq x y z
N MET A 1 6.88 34.78 -0.44
CA MET A 1 7.38 33.44 -0.04
C MET A 1 6.88 32.93 1.33
N LYS A 2 5.94 33.60 2.03
CA LYS A 2 5.42 33.18 3.36
C LYS A 2 4.00 32.59 3.38
N ARG A 3 3.36 32.35 2.22
CA ARG A 3 1.97 31.84 2.16
C ARG A 3 1.81 30.45 1.53
N THR A 4 2.86 29.89 0.93
CA THR A 4 2.75 28.68 0.09
C THR A 4 3.06 27.37 0.81
N ILE A 5 3.68 27.42 2.00
CA ILE A 5 4.07 26.21 2.77
C ILE A 5 2.86 25.58 3.50
N LYS A 6 1.71 26.28 3.57
CA LYS A 6 0.55 25.84 4.37
C LYS A 6 -0.28 24.69 3.80
N TYR A 7 -0.02 24.20 2.58
CA TYR A 7 -0.97 23.33 1.86
C TYR A 7 -0.33 22.17 1.06
N LEU A 8 0.93 21.82 1.30
CA LEU A 8 1.69 20.93 0.40
C LEU A 8 1.74 19.44 0.80
N SER A 9 1.08 19.02 1.89
CA SER A 9 1.08 17.60 2.31
C SER A 9 0.11 16.69 1.55
N PHE A 10 -0.61 17.18 0.53
CA PHE A 10 -1.74 16.45 -0.07
C PHE A 10 -1.58 16.02 -1.54
N LEU A 11 -0.40 16.17 -2.14
CA LEU A 11 -0.12 15.63 -3.48
C LEU A 11 0.65 14.31 -3.39
N GLY A 12 -0.02 13.27 -2.89
CA GLY A 12 0.37 11.89 -3.12
C GLY A 12 0.06 11.50 -4.57
N LEU A 13 1.01 11.75 -5.48
CA LEU A 13 1.00 11.17 -6.83
C LEU A 13 1.89 9.92 -6.85
N ILE A 14 1.40 8.85 -6.23
CA ILE A 14 1.81 7.46 -6.50
C ILE A 14 0.53 6.61 -6.52
N PRO A 15 0.28 5.78 -7.54
CA PRO A 15 -0.94 5.02 -7.64
C PRO A 15 -0.85 3.79 -6.74
N PHE A 16 -1.52 3.83 -5.60
CA PHE A 16 -2.02 2.62 -4.97
C PHE A 16 -3.54 2.72 -4.87
N LEU A 17 -4.17 1.66 -5.36
CA LEU A 17 -5.58 1.31 -5.28
C LEU A 17 -6.28 1.97 -4.08
N SER A 18 -7.14 2.93 -4.37
CA SER A 18 -8.08 3.50 -3.43
C SER A 18 -9.04 2.41 -2.95
N ILE A 19 -8.81 1.90 -1.75
CA ILE A 19 -9.85 1.22 -0.98
C ILE A 19 -10.76 2.32 -0.43
N THR A 20 -11.79 2.66 -1.18
CA THR A 20 -12.93 3.41 -0.64
C THR A 20 -13.67 2.50 0.35
N THR A 21 -13.48 2.74 1.64
CA THR A 21 -14.38 2.22 2.68
C THR A 21 -15.56 3.18 2.79
N ILE A 22 -16.66 2.88 2.09
CA ILE A 22 -17.96 3.43 2.46
C ILE A 22 -18.39 2.67 3.72
N SER A 23 -18.29 3.37 4.85
CA SER A 23 -18.93 2.96 6.10
C SER A 23 -20.43 3.20 5.97
N CYS A 24 -21.19 2.11 5.88
CA CYS A 24 -22.59 2.10 6.30
C CYS A 24 -22.75 0.99 7.33
N VAL A 25 -22.60 1.36 8.60
CA VAL A 25 -23.11 0.55 9.71
C VAL A 25 -24.63 0.65 9.67
N LYS A 26 -25.28 -0.43 9.25
CA LYS A 26 -26.58 -0.81 9.79
C LYS A 26 -26.44 -2.24 10.29
N GLN A 27 -26.30 -2.38 11.60
CA GLN A 27 -26.43 -3.68 12.27
C GLN A 27 -27.83 -4.22 12.00
N ALA A 28 -27.90 -5.31 11.25
CA ALA A 28 -29.00 -6.26 11.33
C ALA A 28 -28.40 -7.58 11.83
N LYS A 29 -28.78 -7.97 13.05
CA LYS A 29 -28.66 -9.36 13.49
C LYS A 29 -29.64 -10.17 12.63
N GLU A 30 -29.16 -10.75 11.54
CA GLU A 30 -29.88 -11.79 10.83
C GLU A 30 -29.15 -13.11 11.03
N ASN A 31 -29.84 -14.09 11.63
CA ASN A 31 -29.46 -15.49 11.57
C ASN A 31 -29.50 -15.92 10.10
N ASN A 32 -28.42 -15.68 9.36
CA ASN A 32 -28.37 -16.06 7.96
C ASN A 32 -28.22 -17.57 7.86
N ASN A 33 -29.30 -18.21 7.42
CA ASN A 33 -29.33 -19.62 7.08
C ASN A 33 -28.27 -19.87 6.00
N LYS A 34 -27.42 -20.88 6.18
CA LYS A 34 -26.31 -21.19 5.24
C LYS A 34 -26.78 -21.33 3.80
N ASN A 35 -28.00 -21.82 3.59
CA ASN A 35 -28.65 -21.89 2.27
C ASN A 35 -28.95 -20.52 1.64
N GLN A 36 -29.25 -19.51 2.46
CA GLN A 36 -29.44 -18.12 2.02
C GLN A 36 -28.11 -17.51 1.56
N LEU A 37 -27.01 -17.78 2.28
CA LEU A 37 -25.66 -17.36 1.86
C LEU A 37 -25.25 -18.02 0.54
N ILE A 38 -25.47 -19.34 0.42
CA ILE A 38 -25.18 -20.07 -0.84
C ILE A 38 -25.98 -19.50 -2.01
N SER A 39 -27.24 -19.09 -1.79
CA SER A 39 -28.07 -18.49 -2.85
C SER A 39 -27.49 -17.17 -3.39
N GLN A 40 -26.75 -16.42 -2.56
CA GLN A 40 -26.14 -15.15 -2.93
C GLN A 40 -24.90 -15.31 -3.81
N PHE A 41 -24.33 -16.52 -3.94
CA PHE A 41 -23.28 -16.80 -4.94
C PHE A 41 -23.79 -16.67 -6.38
N LYS A 42 -25.11 -16.71 -6.61
CA LYS A 42 -25.71 -16.46 -7.94
C LYS A 42 -25.38 -15.07 -8.50
N GLN A 43 -24.91 -14.13 -7.67
CA GLN A 43 -24.39 -12.84 -8.14
C GLN A 43 -23.17 -12.98 -9.08
N LEU A 44 -22.43 -14.09 -9.03
CA LEU A 44 -21.38 -14.42 -10.00
C LEU A 44 -21.92 -14.46 -11.44
N ILE A 45 -23.18 -14.85 -11.64
CA ILE A 45 -23.79 -14.88 -12.97
C ILE A 45 -23.80 -13.48 -13.57
N PHE A 46 -24.22 -12.48 -12.80
CA PHE A 46 -24.22 -11.09 -13.24
C PHE A 46 -22.80 -10.61 -13.54
N ILE A 47 -21.87 -10.81 -12.59
CA ILE A 47 -20.48 -10.34 -12.70
C ILE A 47 -19.81 -10.92 -13.95
N LEU A 48 -19.97 -12.22 -14.19
CA LEU A 48 -19.31 -12.90 -15.30
C LEU A 48 -20.00 -12.63 -16.66
N ASN A 49 -21.32 -12.43 -16.68
CA ASN A 49 -22.04 -12.00 -17.88
C ASN A 49 -21.65 -10.58 -18.32
N SER A 50 -21.30 -9.70 -17.37
CA SER A 50 -20.83 -8.34 -17.66
C SER A 50 -19.51 -8.29 -18.45
N PHE A 51 -18.79 -9.40 -18.61
CA PHE A 51 -17.57 -9.47 -19.42
C PHE A 51 -17.79 -9.94 -20.87
N ASP A 52 -19.02 -9.83 -21.36
CA ASP A 52 -19.41 -10.00 -22.76
C ASP A 52 -19.12 -11.40 -23.32
N LEU A 53 -19.70 -12.37 -22.63
CA LEU A 53 -19.93 -13.70 -23.19
C LEU A 53 -21.42 -13.92 -23.28
N ASP A 54 -21.94 -13.72 -24.48
CA ASP A 54 -23.30 -14.08 -24.83
C ASP A 54 -23.49 -15.60 -24.65
N ASN A 55 -24.03 -16.04 -23.49
CA ASN A 55 -24.32 -17.45 -23.30
C ASN A 55 -25.22 -17.77 -22.09
N LYS A 56 -26.47 -18.13 -22.39
CA LYS A 56 -27.33 -18.93 -21.49
C LYS A 56 -26.61 -20.18 -20.93
N LYS A 57 -25.58 -20.68 -21.62
CA LYS A 57 -24.72 -21.79 -21.17
C LYS A 57 -23.86 -21.44 -19.94
N LEU A 58 -23.41 -20.19 -19.78
CA LEU A 58 -22.56 -19.78 -18.65
C LEU A 58 -23.33 -19.76 -17.33
N GLU A 59 -24.55 -19.21 -17.35
CA GLU A 59 -25.47 -19.25 -16.22
C GLU A 59 -25.73 -20.69 -15.74
N SER A 60 -26.02 -21.61 -16.69
CA SER A 60 -26.22 -23.02 -16.36
C SER A 60 -24.97 -23.71 -15.78
N LYS A 61 -23.76 -23.31 -16.21
CA LYS A 61 -22.49 -23.83 -15.67
C LYS A 61 -22.27 -23.35 -14.24
N ILE A 62 -22.52 -22.08 -13.96
CA ILE A 62 -22.34 -21.49 -12.62
C ILE A 62 -23.32 -22.11 -11.63
N ILE A 63 -24.60 -22.27 -12.01
CA ILE A 63 -25.61 -22.90 -11.15
C ILE A 63 -25.19 -24.34 -10.80
N LYS A 64 -24.80 -25.14 -11.79
CA LYS A 64 -24.32 -26.52 -11.56
C LYS A 64 -23.06 -26.56 -10.69
N ALA A 65 -22.15 -25.62 -10.85
CA ALA A 65 -20.93 -25.54 -10.05
C ALA A 65 -21.23 -25.16 -8.58
N ILE A 66 -22.21 -24.29 -8.34
CA ILE A 66 -22.71 -23.99 -7.00
C ILE A 66 -23.35 -25.25 -6.39
N GLU A 67 -24.21 -25.95 -7.12
CA GLU A 67 -24.91 -27.15 -6.62
C GLU A 67 -23.95 -28.30 -6.27
N LYS A 68 -22.84 -28.45 -7.00
CA LYS A 68 -21.82 -29.48 -6.75
C LYS A 68 -20.79 -29.10 -5.68
N SER A 69 -20.72 -27.82 -5.31
CA SER A 69 -19.74 -27.35 -4.34
C SER A 69 -20.13 -27.76 -2.93
N ASP A 70 -19.18 -28.33 -2.19
CA ASP A 70 -19.39 -28.74 -0.79
C ASP A 70 -19.26 -27.54 0.17
N PHE A 71 -20.25 -26.66 0.12
CA PHE A 71 -20.30 -25.47 0.97
C PHE A 71 -20.36 -25.82 2.47
N ASN A 72 -20.71 -27.06 2.84
CA ASN A 72 -20.74 -27.49 4.23
C ASN A 72 -19.36 -27.46 4.89
N LYS A 73 -18.30 -27.67 4.12
CA LYS A 73 -16.89 -27.56 4.57
C LYS A 73 -16.39 -26.13 4.72
N ILE A 74 -17.16 -25.13 4.28
CA ILE A 74 -16.80 -23.71 4.36
C ILE A 74 -17.49 -23.08 5.57
N SER A 75 -16.75 -22.32 6.38
CA SER A 75 -17.32 -21.62 7.53
C SER A 75 -18.32 -20.54 7.07
N ASN A 76 -19.37 -20.28 7.85
CA ASN A 76 -20.36 -19.24 7.51
C ASN A 76 -19.70 -17.86 7.35
N ILE A 77 -18.66 -17.58 8.15
CA ILE A 77 -17.87 -16.36 8.07
C ILE A 77 -17.20 -16.22 6.69
N ASN A 78 -16.55 -17.29 6.19
CA ASN A 78 -15.89 -17.27 4.88
C ASN A 78 -16.90 -17.11 3.73
N LEU A 79 -18.12 -17.66 3.88
CA LEU A 79 -19.21 -17.46 2.93
C LEU A 79 -19.70 -16.01 2.92
N GLU A 80 -19.97 -15.43 4.08
CA GLU A 80 -20.38 -14.02 4.22
C GLU A 80 -19.35 -13.05 3.64
N LEU A 81 -18.07 -13.30 3.91
CA LEU A 81 -16.98 -12.48 3.38
C LEU A 81 -16.91 -12.54 1.85
N THR A 82 -17.05 -13.75 1.29
CA THR A 82 -17.03 -13.93 -0.17
C THR A 82 -18.23 -13.27 -0.83
N ILE A 83 -19.41 -13.33 -0.21
CA ILE A 83 -20.60 -12.64 -0.70
C ILE A 83 -20.42 -11.13 -0.66
N LYS A 84 -19.84 -10.56 0.40
CA LYS A 84 -19.54 -9.12 0.48
C LYS A 84 -18.59 -8.69 -0.62
N PHE A 85 -17.54 -9.48 -0.87
CA PHE A 85 -16.61 -9.26 -1.97
C PHE A 85 -17.30 -9.27 -3.35
N LEU A 86 -18.11 -10.29 -3.62
CA LEU A 86 -18.87 -10.39 -4.87
C LEU A 86 -19.88 -9.25 -5.03
N THR A 87 -20.56 -8.86 -3.95
CA THR A 87 -21.50 -7.71 -3.93
C THR A 87 -20.78 -6.41 -4.29
N ARG A 88 -19.56 -6.20 -3.75
CA ARG A 88 -18.76 -5.02 -4.10
C ARG A 88 -18.42 -4.99 -5.58
N ILE A 89 -17.92 -6.09 -6.14
CA ILE A 89 -17.60 -6.18 -7.57
C ILE A 89 -18.85 -5.94 -8.42
N LYS A 90 -19.98 -6.54 -8.04
CA LYS A 90 -21.25 -6.33 -8.71
C LYS A 90 -21.63 -4.84 -8.74
N ASN A 91 -21.57 -4.16 -7.60
CA ASN A 91 -21.88 -2.73 -7.51
C ASN A 91 -20.90 -1.86 -8.32
N GLU A 92 -19.61 -2.22 -8.35
CA GLU A 92 -18.59 -1.55 -9.19
C GLU A 92 -18.89 -1.73 -10.69
N LEU A 93 -19.43 -2.89 -11.09
CA LEU A 93 -19.83 -3.17 -12.47
C LEU A 93 -21.17 -2.54 -12.85
N GLU A 94 -22.08 -2.33 -11.88
CA GLU A 94 -23.36 -1.63 -12.09
C GLU A 94 -23.17 -0.11 -12.21
N THR A 95 -22.18 0.46 -11.53
CA THR A 95 -21.91 1.91 -11.51
C THR A 95 -21.02 2.39 -12.66
N LYS A 96 -20.20 1.50 -13.25
CA LYS A 96 -19.41 1.80 -14.46
C LYS A 96 -20.16 1.36 -15.71
N THR A 97 -20.13 2.17 -16.77
CA THR A 97 -20.58 1.69 -18.08
C THR A 97 -19.59 0.61 -18.53
N ILE A 98 -20.01 -0.66 -18.59
CA ILE A 98 -19.17 -1.84 -18.89
C ILE A 98 -18.30 -1.66 -20.17
N SER A 99 -18.74 -0.81 -21.10
CA SER A 99 -18.00 -0.40 -22.30
C SER A 99 -16.70 0.39 -22.03
N GLN A 100 -16.47 0.86 -20.80
CA GLN A 100 -15.29 1.63 -20.39
C GLN A 100 -14.18 0.77 -19.75
N LEU A 101 -14.45 -0.49 -19.39
CA LEU A 101 -13.44 -1.37 -18.81
C LEU A 101 -12.49 -1.88 -19.90
N ASN A 102 -11.20 -1.55 -19.78
CA ASN A 102 -10.18 -2.07 -20.67
C ASN A 102 -9.90 -3.56 -20.37
N LYS A 103 -9.17 -4.26 -21.24
CA LYS A 103 -8.86 -5.69 -21.07
C LYS A 103 -8.15 -5.99 -19.74
N ASN A 104 -7.22 -5.13 -19.33
CA ASN A 104 -6.45 -5.31 -18.10
C ASN A 104 -7.34 -5.20 -16.86
N ASP A 105 -8.30 -4.28 -16.85
CA ASP A 105 -9.27 -4.14 -15.77
C ASP A 105 -10.14 -5.40 -15.66
N LYS A 106 -10.58 -5.96 -16.80
CA LYS A 106 -11.36 -7.20 -16.83
C LYS A 106 -10.55 -8.40 -16.32
N LEU A 107 -9.29 -8.51 -16.73
CA LEU A 107 -8.38 -9.56 -16.29
C LEU A 107 -8.06 -9.46 -14.79
N ASP A 108 -7.86 -8.24 -14.27
CA ASP A 108 -7.63 -7.99 -12.86
C ASP A 108 -8.84 -8.42 -12.01
N ILE A 109 -10.06 -8.04 -12.41
CA ILE A 109 -11.29 -8.45 -11.72
C ILE A 109 -11.46 -9.97 -11.74
N LEU A 110 -11.29 -10.62 -12.90
CA LEU A 110 -11.40 -12.08 -13.01
C LEU A 110 -10.33 -12.80 -12.19
N THR A 111 -9.10 -12.28 -12.15
CA THR A 111 -8.02 -12.85 -11.34
C THR A 111 -8.33 -12.76 -9.85
N LYS A 112 -8.86 -11.63 -9.39
CA LYS A 112 -9.30 -11.46 -8.00
C LYS A 112 -10.42 -12.44 -7.62
N ILE A 113 -11.42 -12.61 -8.48
CA ILE A 113 -12.50 -13.58 -8.29
C ILE A 113 -11.94 -15.00 -8.23
N LYS A 114 -11.05 -15.36 -9.16
CA LYS A 114 -10.39 -16.67 -9.19
C LYS A 114 -9.67 -16.99 -7.88
N VAL A 115 -8.88 -16.04 -7.37
CA VAL A 115 -8.13 -16.20 -6.12
C VAL A 115 -9.07 -16.42 -4.92
N HIS A 116 -10.16 -15.65 -4.83
CA HIS A 116 -11.17 -15.80 -3.77
C HIS A 116 -11.90 -17.15 -3.83
N LEU A 117 -12.26 -17.62 -5.03
CA LEU A 117 -12.91 -18.93 -5.18
C LEU A 117 -11.93 -20.08 -4.87
N GLY A 118 -10.65 -19.91 -5.22
CA GLY A 118 -9.59 -20.86 -4.93
C GLY A 118 -9.32 -21.03 -3.42
N SER A 119 -9.34 -19.93 -2.65
CA SER A 119 -9.15 -20.00 -1.19
C SER A 119 -10.29 -20.71 -0.47
N LEU A 120 -11.48 -20.78 -1.09
CA LEU A 120 -12.62 -21.55 -0.61
C LEU A 120 -12.67 -22.99 -1.13
N ASN A 121 -11.67 -23.42 -1.93
CA ASN A 121 -11.65 -24.71 -2.60
C ASN A 121 -12.86 -24.96 -3.53
N LEU A 122 -13.40 -23.90 -4.14
CA LEU A 122 -14.53 -23.95 -5.08
C LEU A 122 -14.04 -24.21 -6.51
N ILE A 123 -13.38 -25.35 -6.72
CA ILE A 123 -12.61 -25.68 -7.93
C ILE A 123 -13.44 -25.55 -9.22
N GLU A 124 -14.70 -25.98 -9.21
CA GLU A 124 -15.55 -25.89 -10.42
C GLU A 124 -15.84 -24.43 -10.81
N LEU A 125 -16.00 -23.52 -9.84
CA LEU A 125 -16.17 -22.09 -10.09
C LEU A 125 -14.85 -21.43 -10.54
N VAL A 126 -13.71 -21.85 -9.99
CA VAL A 126 -12.37 -21.44 -10.45
C VAL A 126 -12.17 -21.78 -11.92
N ASN A 127 -12.51 -23.00 -12.33
CA ASN A 127 -12.37 -23.44 -13.72
C ASN A 127 -13.22 -22.61 -14.69
N ILE A 128 -14.44 -22.22 -14.27
CA ILE A 128 -15.30 -21.34 -15.07
C ILE A 128 -14.61 -19.98 -15.28
N VAL A 129 -14.02 -19.40 -14.24
CA VAL A 129 -13.31 -18.12 -14.34
C VAL A 129 -12.05 -18.23 -15.22
N ASP A 130 -11.33 -19.36 -15.15
CA ASP A 130 -10.18 -19.61 -16.01
C ASP A 130 -10.54 -19.70 -17.50
N GLU A 131 -11.68 -20.32 -17.85
CA GLU A 131 -12.18 -20.29 -19.23
C GLU A 131 -12.40 -18.84 -19.72
N LEU A 132 -12.81 -17.92 -18.84
CA LEU A 132 -13.05 -16.51 -19.18
C LEU A 132 -11.74 -15.75 -19.41
N VAL A 133 -10.77 -15.94 -18.51
CA VAL A 133 -9.43 -15.35 -18.62
C VAL A 133 -8.79 -15.76 -19.95
N ASN A 134 -8.87 -17.05 -20.30
CA ASN A 134 -8.32 -17.56 -21.55
C ASN A 134 -9.01 -16.99 -22.79
N LYS A 135 -10.34 -16.84 -22.78
CA LYS A 135 -11.08 -16.21 -23.89
C LYS A 135 -10.75 -14.73 -24.08
N LEU A 136 -10.55 -13.99 -22.99
CA LEU A 136 -10.14 -12.58 -23.06
C LEU A 136 -8.72 -12.43 -23.63
N ASN A 137 -7.85 -13.41 -23.39
CA ASN A 137 -6.50 -13.41 -23.96
C ASN A 137 -6.51 -13.76 -25.45
N GLN A 138 -7.35 -14.70 -25.90
CA GLN A 138 -7.45 -15.12 -27.31
C GLN A 138 -8.07 -14.07 -28.26
N LYS A 139 -8.92 -13.15 -27.77
CA LYS A 139 -9.55 -12.10 -28.61
C LYS A 139 -8.56 -11.07 -29.21
N GLU A 140 -7.28 -11.09 -28.82
CA GLU A 140 -6.27 -10.08 -29.22
C GLU A 140 -5.31 -10.55 -30.33
N GLU A 141 -5.06 -11.85 -30.49
CA GLU A 141 -4.23 -12.36 -31.60
C GLU A 141 -4.84 -12.05 -32.99
N ILE A 142 -6.16 -11.82 -33.04
CA ILE A 142 -6.89 -11.53 -34.29
C ILE A 142 -6.84 -10.02 -34.65
N LYS A 143 -6.47 -9.11 -33.72
CA LYS A 143 -6.50 -7.65 -33.95
C LYS A 143 -5.15 -7.00 -34.27
N ASN A 144 -4.03 -7.66 -34.00
CA ASN A 144 -2.69 -7.06 -34.11
C ASN A 144 -1.96 -7.31 -35.46
N THR A 145 -2.65 -7.77 -36.51
CA THR A 145 -2.01 -8.03 -37.81
C THR A 145 -1.99 -6.83 -38.78
N HIS A 146 -2.51 -5.66 -38.43
CA HIS A 146 -2.40 -4.48 -39.31
C HIS A 146 -2.27 -3.16 -38.54
N LYS A 147 -1.03 -2.69 -38.38
CA LYS A 147 -0.64 -1.27 -38.51
C LYS A 147 0.87 -1.10 -38.29
N ASP A 148 1.64 -1.23 -39.36
CA ASP A 148 2.93 -0.55 -39.49
C ASP A 148 2.75 0.70 -40.33
N LYS A 149 3.11 1.86 -39.75
CA LYS A 149 3.74 3.03 -40.38
C LYS A 149 3.69 4.21 -39.40
N ILE A 150 4.85 4.64 -38.92
CA ILE A 150 5.06 5.97 -38.33
C ILE A 150 6.18 6.66 -39.13
N GLU A 151 5.83 7.78 -39.75
CA GLU A 151 6.73 8.72 -40.39
C GLU A 151 7.47 9.57 -39.34
N LYS A 152 8.73 9.85 -39.63
CA LYS A 152 9.59 10.79 -38.90
C LYS A 152 9.22 12.22 -39.26
N ASN A 153 9.17 13.11 -38.27
CA ASN A 153 9.58 14.50 -38.44
C ASN A 153 10.43 14.91 -37.24
N LYS A 154 11.63 15.42 -37.53
CA LYS A 154 12.54 16.08 -36.60
C LYS A 154 12.51 17.56 -36.95
N ASP A 155 12.11 18.40 -36.01
CA ASP A 155 12.41 19.83 -36.06
C ASP A 155 13.60 20.13 -35.15
N ASN A 156 14.49 20.97 -35.68
CA ASN A 156 15.75 21.42 -35.12
C ASN A 156 15.53 22.32 -33.90
N ILE A 157 16.28 22.07 -32.82
CA ILE A 157 16.57 23.06 -31.79
C ILE A 157 18.10 23.11 -31.67
N GLU A 158 18.66 24.31 -31.79
CA GLU A 158 20.09 24.59 -31.76
C GLU A 158 20.72 24.14 -30.43
N ASP A 159 21.83 23.40 -30.56
CA ASP A 159 22.64 22.87 -29.47
C ASP A 159 23.28 24.02 -28.66
N ILE A 160 23.14 23.95 -27.33
CA ILE A 160 24.05 24.60 -26.39
C ILE A 160 25.18 23.58 -26.15
N ASP A 161 26.42 24.07 -26.23
CA ASP A 161 27.67 23.30 -26.11
C ASP A 161 27.74 22.45 -24.81
N ASP A 162 27.43 21.15 -24.96
CA ASP A 162 27.46 20.11 -23.94
C ASP A 162 28.88 19.62 -23.58
N SER A 163 29.95 20.27 -24.06
CA SER A 163 31.34 19.82 -23.85
C SER A 163 31.86 19.84 -22.39
N LYS A 164 31.03 20.19 -21.41
CA LYS A 164 31.41 20.25 -19.98
C LYS A 164 30.52 19.47 -19.00
N LEU A 165 29.56 18.69 -19.48
CA LEU A 165 28.78 17.80 -18.63
C LEU A 165 28.95 16.37 -19.13
N GLU A 166 29.94 15.67 -18.58
CA GLU A 166 29.96 14.20 -18.59
C GLU A 166 28.74 13.71 -17.80
N ILE A 167 27.60 13.66 -18.47
CA ILE A 167 26.52 12.75 -18.11
C ILE A 167 27.12 11.37 -18.39
N LEU A 168 27.53 10.69 -17.32
CA LEU A 168 27.78 9.26 -17.32
C LEU A 168 26.45 8.57 -17.67
N GLU A 169 26.12 8.54 -18.96
CA GLU A 169 25.22 7.54 -19.52
C GLU A 169 25.90 6.20 -19.26
N SER A 170 25.50 5.54 -18.17
CA SER A 170 25.97 4.20 -17.85
C SER A 170 25.41 3.24 -18.88
N LYS A 171 26.13 3.09 -20.00
CA LYS A 171 26.04 1.90 -20.83
C LYS A 171 26.31 0.72 -19.92
N TYR A 172 25.28 -0.08 -19.68
CA TYR A 172 25.42 -1.34 -18.96
C TYR A 172 26.38 -2.23 -19.75
N ILE A 173 27.63 -2.29 -19.31
CA ILE A 173 28.66 -3.20 -19.82
C ILE A 173 28.78 -4.31 -18.77
N PRO A 174 28.29 -5.54 -19.05
CA PRO A 174 28.50 -6.66 -18.15
C PRO A 174 30.01 -6.87 -18.02
N ASN A 175 30.53 -6.87 -16.78
CA ASN A 175 31.92 -7.15 -16.37
C ASN A 175 32.89 -5.97 -16.13
N GLN A 176 32.43 -4.73 -15.94
CA GLN A 176 33.33 -3.61 -15.55
C GLN A 176 33.08 -2.97 -14.18
N HIS A 177 32.20 -3.53 -13.35
CA HIS A 177 32.05 -3.06 -11.97
C HIS A 177 33.06 -3.73 -11.05
N ASN A 178 34.32 -3.28 -11.12
CA ASN A 178 35.21 -3.47 -9.99
C ASN A 178 34.77 -2.51 -8.89
N TYR A 179 34.58 -3.04 -7.68
CA TYR A 179 34.36 -2.19 -6.53
C TYR A 179 35.51 -1.17 -6.41
N PRO A 180 35.23 0.10 -6.08
CA PRO A 180 36.28 1.08 -5.84
C PRO A 180 37.32 0.56 -4.85
N ASP A 181 38.59 0.97 -4.99
CA ASP A 181 39.68 0.43 -4.16
C ASP A 181 39.44 0.58 -2.65
N TYR A 182 38.72 1.63 -2.25
CA TYR A 182 38.36 1.84 -0.85
C TYR A 182 37.49 0.71 -0.27
N VAL A 183 36.78 -0.06 -1.09
CA VAL A 183 35.93 -1.18 -0.65
C VAL A 183 36.77 -2.28 0.03
N LYS A 184 38.07 -2.40 -0.31
CA LYS A 184 39.00 -3.32 0.37
C LYS A 184 39.19 -2.98 1.86
N ASN A 185 38.87 -1.75 2.27
CA ASN A 185 38.94 -1.33 3.67
C ASN A 185 37.69 -1.73 4.47
N PHE A 186 36.68 -2.30 3.83
CA PHE A 186 35.43 -2.70 4.46
C PHE A 186 35.33 -4.22 4.51
N LYS A 187 34.74 -4.72 5.60
CA LYS A 187 34.39 -6.13 5.71
C LYS A 187 33.32 -6.45 4.68
N THR A 188 33.59 -7.42 3.81
CA THR A 188 32.57 -7.96 2.91
C THR A 188 31.55 -8.76 3.72
N VAL A 189 30.27 -8.51 3.47
CA VAL A 189 29.14 -9.23 4.04
C VAL A 189 28.35 -9.89 2.92
N SER A 190 27.70 -11.02 3.20
CA SER A 190 26.88 -11.69 2.20
C SER A 190 25.58 -10.93 1.92
N ALA A 191 24.97 -11.18 0.76
CA ALA A 191 23.66 -10.58 0.45
C ALA A 191 22.60 -11.04 1.46
N GLU A 192 22.65 -12.32 1.87
CA GLU A 192 21.77 -12.90 2.87
C GLU A 192 21.90 -12.20 4.23
N GLU A 193 23.13 -11.86 4.65
CA GLU A 193 23.38 -11.10 5.87
C GLU A 193 22.78 -9.69 5.79
N ILE A 194 22.98 -8.99 4.67
CA ILE A 194 22.40 -7.66 4.43
C ILE A 194 20.87 -7.73 4.47
N TYR A 195 20.24 -8.68 3.77
CA TYR A 195 18.79 -8.79 3.73
C TYR A 195 18.19 -9.18 5.08
N LYS A 196 18.86 -10.07 5.82
CA LYS A 196 18.45 -10.44 7.17
C LYS A 196 18.49 -9.22 8.08
N GLU A 197 19.56 -8.43 8.03
CA GLU A 197 19.69 -7.25 8.86
C GLU A 197 18.69 -6.15 8.49
N LEU A 198 18.47 -5.90 7.20
CA LEU A 198 17.40 -5.01 6.74
C LEU A 198 16.05 -5.49 7.30
N TYR A 199 15.74 -6.77 7.19
CA TYR A 199 14.54 -7.32 7.78
C TYR A 199 14.50 -7.11 9.31
N ASP A 200 15.59 -7.37 10.03
CA ASP A 200 15.66 -7.24 11.49
C ASP A 200 15.43 -5.79 11.94
N ARG A 201 15.99 -4.81 11.24
CA ARG A 201 15.86 -3.38 11.56
C ARG A 201 14.57 -2.74 11.04
N THR A 202 13.89 -3.37 10.09
CA THR A 202 12.66 -2.86 9.50
C THR A 202 11.41 -3.42 10.18
N PHE A 203 10.42 -2.54 10.33
CA PHE A 203 9.11 -2.82 10.88
C PHE A 203 8.05 -2.33 9.90
N SER A 204 6.98 -3.10 9.75
CA SER A 204 5.73 -2.55 9.26
C SER A 204 5.10 -1.71 10.37
N ILE A 205 4.64 -0.51 10.06
CA ILE A 205 4.11 0.43 11.05
C ILE A 205 2.67 0.81 10.71
N LYS A 206 1.83 0.88 11.74
CA LYS A 206 0.47 1.45 11.66
C LYS A 206 0.31 2.50 12.76
N PHE A 207 -0.51 3.50 12.54
CA PHE A 207 -0.87 4.50 13.53
C PHE A 207 -2.37 4.56 13.72
N LEU A 208 -2.79 4.84 14.95
CA LEU A 208 -4.17 5.24 15.24
C LEU A 208 -4.18 6.73 15.52
N VAL A 209 -4.98 7.45 14.75
CA VAL A 209 -5.17 8.88 14.87
C VAL A 209 -6.59 9.13 15.36
N LYS A 210 -6.69 9.91 16.43
CA LYS A 210 -7.95 10.50 16.88
C LYS A 210 -8.16 11.80 16.15
N LEU A 211 -9.23 11.86 15.37
CA LEU A 211 -9.65 13.04 14.63
C LEU A 211 -10.24 14.08 15.58
N LYS A 212 -10.24 15.34 15.16
CA LYS A 212 -10.78 16.46 15.94
C LYS A 212 -12.25 16.28 16.34
N ASP A 213 -13.04 15.60 15.51
CA ASP A 213 -14.46 15.29 15.78
C ASP A 213 -14.65 14.09 16.74
N GLY A 214 -13.56 13.50 17.21
CA GLY A 214 -13.54 12.31 18.06
C GLY A 214 -13.51 10.98 17.29
N GLY A 215 -13.58 11.02 15.96
CA GLY A 215 -13.44 9.84 15.11
C GLY A 215 -12.06 9.19 15.23
N LEU A 216 -11.99 7.91 14.83
CA LEU A 216 -10.73 7.16 14.78
C LEU A 216 -10.39 6.83 13.34
N LEU A 217 -9.13 7.05 12.98
CA LEU A 217 -8.58 6.78 11.66
C LEU A 217 -7.27 6.02 11.80
N SER A 218 -7.09 4.96 11.00
CA SER A 218 -5.80 4.31 10.81
C SER A 218 -5.22 4.70 9.45
N ASN A 219 -3.93 4.99 9.41
CA ASN A 219 -3.20 5.35 8.18
C ASN A 219 -2.91 4.13 7.27
N GLY A 220 -3.40 2.94 7.61
CA GLY A 220 -3.10 1.71 6.90
C GLY A 220 -1.76 1.11 7.36
N THR A 221 -0.89 0.75 6.41
CA THR A 221 0.43 0.16 6.67
C THR A 221 1.52 0.97 6.00
N GLY A 222 2.58 1.27 6.73
CA GLY A 222 3.82 1.83 6.20
C GLY A 222 5.03 1.02 6.61
N THR A 223 6.21 1.47 6.20
CA THR A 223 7.49 0.85 6.57
C THR A 223 8.30 1.84 7.38
N GLY A 224 8.84 1.40 8.52
CA GLY A 224 9.80 2.14 9.31
C GLY A 224 11.06 1.31 9.55
N TRP A 225 12.20 1.95 9.74
CA TRP A 225 13.44 1.28 10.11
C TRP A 225 14.07 1.93 11.33
N LEU A 226 14.73 1.12 12.16
CA LEU A 226 15.46 1.63 13.32
C LEU A 226 16.63 2.50 12.85
N LEU A 227 16.54 3.79 13.17
CA LEU A 227 17.57 4.78 12.93
C LEU A 227 18.57 4.79 14.08
N ASP A 228 18.06 4.89 15.31
CA ASP A 228 18.86 4.95 16.53
C ASP A 228 18.03 4.48 17.75
N TYR A 229 18.67 4.27 18.90
CA TYR A 229 18.00 3.97 20.15
C TYR A 229 18.76 4.53 21.37
N HIS A 230 18.05 4.70 22.47
CA HIS A 230 18.62 5.02 23.77
C HIS A 230 18.18 3.99 24.80
N LYS A 231 19.14 3.36 25.48
CA LYS A 231 18.86 2.49 26.63
C LYS A 231 18.81 3.29 27.93
N TYR A 232 17.71 3.22 28.65
CA TYR A 232 17.58 3.85 29.96
C TYR A 232 18.45 3.12 31.00
N SER A 233 19.22 3.88 31.79
CA SER A 233 20.18 3.36 32.78
C SER A 233 19.56 2.34 33.72
N ASN A 234 20.22 1.18 33.89
CA ASN A 234 19.82 0.10 34.79
C ASN A 234 18.40 -0.46 34.56
N THR A 235 17.90 -0.40 33.32
CA THR A 235 16.58 -0.96 32.96
C THR A 235 16.65 -1.76 31.65
N ASN A 236 15.60 -2.55 31.39
CA ASN A 236 15.32 -3.15 30.09
C ASN A 236 14.40 -2.26 29.23
N LYS A 237 14.38 -0.96 29.52
CA LYS A 237 13.61 0.04 28.78
C LYS A 237 14.49 0.74 27.76
N TYR A 238 13.94 0.95 26.57
CA TYR A 238 14.59 1.61 25.45
C TYR A 238 13.67 2.70 24.89
N LYS A 239 14.27 3.78 24.41
CA LYS A 239 13.63 4.73 23.49
C LYS A 239 14.11 4.39 22.09
N MET A 240 13.19 4.17 21.18
CA MET A 240 13.46 3.78 19.80
C MET A 240 13.20 4.98 18.89
N PHE A 241 14.14 5.28 17.98
CA PHE A 241 13.98 6.30 16.95
C PHE A 241 13.80 5.61 15.59
N ILE A 242 12.59 5.66 15.05
CA ILE A 242 12.25 5.01 13.78
C ILE A 242 12.19 6.05 12.67
N ALA A 243 12.97 5.82 11.63
CA ALA A 243 12.91 6.58 10.40
C ALA A 243 11.88 5.98 9.43
N THR A 244 11.20 6.84 8.68
CA THR A 244 10.21 6.48 7.67
C THR A 244 10.04 7.65 6.69
N ASN A 245 9.17 7.49 5.70
CA ASN A 245 8.75 8.58 4.84
C ASN A 245 7.71 9.46 5.54
N LEU A 246 7.71 10.78 5.32
CA LEU A 246 6.74 11.67 5.95
C LEU A 246 5.31 11.32 5.55
N HIS A 247 5.07 10.91 4.30
CA HIS A 247 3.73 10.51 3.84
C HIS A 247 3.22 9.25 4.57
N VAL A 248 4.10 8.40 5.10
CA VAL A 248 3.68 7.27 5.96
C VAL A 248 3.11 7.78 7.27
N LEU A 249 3.67 8.89 7.79
CA LEU A 249 3.13 9.54 8.97
C LEU A 249 1.76 10.20 8.69
N ALA A 250 1.43 10.59 7.45
CA ALA A 250 0.07 11.01 7.06
C ALA A 250 -0.59 12.01 8.06
N ASP A 251 -1.70 11.60 8.71
CA ASP A 251 -2.45 12.38 9.72
C ASP A 251 -1.78 12.43 11.12
N PHE A 252 -0.52 12.04 11.21
CA PHE A 252 0.24 12.04 12.45
C PHE A 252 0.55 13.46 12.88
N SER A 253 -0.05 13.82 14.00
CA SER A 253 0.29 15.02 14.75
C SER A 253 1.06 14.65 16.00
N ASN A 254 1.80 15.60 16.56
CA ASN A 254 2.58 15.32 17.75
C ASN A 254 1.67 14.97 18.94
N SER A 255 1.97 13.90 19.67
CA SER A 255 1.26 13.49 20.90
C SER A 255 1.64 14.32 22.13
N LEU A 256 2.50 15.32 21.96
CA LEU A 256 2.86 16.29 22.99
C LEU A 256 1.66 17.11 23.47
N THR A 257 1.78 17.69 24.67
CA THR A 257 0.76 18.62 25.18
C THR A 257 0.77 19.92 24.40
N ASP A 258 -0.32 20.68 24.48
CA ASP A 258 -0.47 21.95 23.77
C ASP A 258 0.56 23.00 24.26
N GLU A 259 0.99 22.91 25.53
CA GLU A 259 2.06 23.73 26.10
C GLU A 259 3.41 23.43 25.44
N GLN A 260 3.77 22.14 25.31
CA GLN A 260 5.02 21.71 24.69
C GLN A 260 5.07 22.08 23.21
N ASN A 261 3.97 21.88 22.49
CA ASN A 261 3.88 22.28 21.08
C ASN A 261 4.13 23.78 20.88
N LYS A 262 3.61 24.64 21.78
CA LYS A 262 3.88 26.09 21.74
C LYS A 262 5.35 26.42 21.96
N GLU A 263 6.01 25.75 22.90
CA GLU A 263 7.45 25.95 23.16
C GLU A 263 8.30 25.64 21.93
N PHE A 264 7.94 24.59 21.18
CA PHE A 264 8.62 24.19 19.96
C PHE A 264 8.16 24.92 18.69
N ASN A 265 7.30 25.94 18.80
CA ASN A 265 6.64 26.61 17.67
C ASN A 265 5.96 25.62 16.70
N TYR A 266 5.52 24.47 17.21
CA TYR A 266 4.78 23.47 16.45
C TYR A 266 3.29 23.82 16.49
N TYR A 267 2.68 23.94 15.31
CA TYR A 267 1.25 24.18 15.17
C TYR A 267 0.68 23.23 14.12
N ASP A 268 -0.22 22.35 14.57
CA ASP A 268 -1.01 21.51 13.69
C ASP A 268 -2.45 22.07 13.58
N PRO A 269 -2.85 22.59 12.41
CA PRO A 269 -4.20 23.12 12.20
C PRO A 269 -5.29 22.04 12.16
N SER A 270 -4.95 20.76 11.95
CA SER A 270 -5.93 19.68 11.82
C SER A 270 -6.66 19.41 13.13
N GLY A 271 -5.95 19.55 14.26
CA GLY A 271 -6.45 19.16 15.58
C GLY A 271 -6.55 17.64 15.78
N ASN A 272 -5.98 16.85 14.87
CA ASN A 272 -5.85 15.41 15.03
C ASN A 272 -4.80 15.10 16.11
N LYS A 273 -4.83 13.90 16.71
CA LYS A 273 -3.82 13.40 17.66
C LYS A 273 -3.49 11.95 17.37
N VAL A 274 -2.21 11.63 17.16
CA VAL A 274 -1.78 10.22 17.19
C VAL A 274 -1.94 9.70 18.62
N ILE A 275 -2.61 8.56 18.76
CA ILE A 275 -2.90 7.92 20.06
C ILE A 275 -2.51 6.45 20.07
N GLY A 276 -2.03 5.92 18.95
CA GLY A 276 -1.64 4.53 18.85
C GLY A 276 -0.55 4.27 17.81
N LEU A 277 0.27 3.26 18.10
CA LEU A 277 1.32 2.70 17.27
C LEU A 277 1.11 1.19 17.20
N GLY A 278 1.21 0.65 15.99
CA GLY A 278 1.32 -0.77 15.71
C GLY A 278 2.69 -1.07 15.10
N LEU A 279 3.46 -1.95 15.74
CA LEU A 279 4.73 -2.46 15.21
C LEU A 279 4.51 -3.87 14.70
N GLY A 280 4.80 -4.11 13.43
CA GLY A 280 4.58 -5.41 12.82
C GLY A 280 5.76 -5.97 12.04
N LYS A 281 5.76 -7.30 11.94
CA LYS A 281 6.64 -8.07 11.07
C LYS A 281 5.88 -9.24 10.47
N ALA A 282 6.35 -9.68 9.31
CA ALA A 282 5.91 -10.91 8.68
C ALA A 282 6.38 -12.12 9.50
N ASP A 283 5.50 -13.09 9.72
CA ASP A 283 5.86 -14.35 10.38
C ASP A 283 6.73 -15.25 9.51
N ASN A 284 7.49 -16.13 10.18
CA ASN A 284 8.22 -17.27 9.60
C ASN A 284 9.20 -16.92 8.47
N VAL A 285 9.70 -15.68 8.43
CA VAL A 285 10.75 -15.29 7.48
C VAL A 285 12.08 -15.91 7.93
N THR A 286 12.45 -16.99 7.26
CA THR A 286 13.67 -17.77 7.56
C THR A 286 14.65 -17.82 6.38
N ASP A 287 14.18 -17.41 5.19
CA ASP A 287 14.93 -17.49 3.93
C ASP A 287 15.17 -16.09 3.37
N PHE A 288 16.43 -15.69 3.39
CA PHE A 288 16.95 -14.43 2.83
C PHE A 288 17.77 -14.65 1.56
N SER A 289 17.71 -15.85 0.97
CA SER A 289 18.38 -16.14 -0.28
C SER A 289 17.74 -15.38 -1.44
N ARG A 290 18.53 -15.18 -2.50
CA ARG A 290 18.07 -14.51 -3.71
C ARG A 290 16.88 -15.25 -4.33
N LYS A 291 15.78 -14.53 -4.56
CA LYS A 291 14.61 -15.03 -5.27
C LYS A 291 14.55 -14.54 -6.70
N ASN A 292 14.04 -15.39 -7.59
CA ASN A 292 13.78 -15.01 -8.97
C ASN A 292 12.62 -14.02 -9.04
N ASN A 293 12.64 -13.13 -10.02
CA ASN A 293 11.53 -12.21 -10.26
C ASN A 293 10.22 -13.00 -10.48
N ASN A 294 9.09 -12.47 -10.00
CA ASN A 294 7.78 -13.15 -9.98
C ASN A 294 7.72 -14.44 -9.15
N SER A 295 8.66 -14.68 -8.23
CA SER A 295 8.51 -15.73 -7.23
C SER A 295 7.27 -15.48 -6.38
N LYS A 296 6.37 -16.47 -6.30
CA LYS A 296 5.25 -16.43 -5.36
C LYS A 296 5.80 -16.67 -3.96
N SER A 297 5.67 -15.70 -3.06
CA SER A 297 5.85 -16.00 -1.64
C SER A 297 4.61 -16.71 -1.12
N GLU A 298 4.79 -17.58 -0.13
CA GLU A 298 3.68 -17.97 0.72
C GLU A 298 3.09 -16.72 1.40
N ASN A 299 1.80 -16.77 1.73
CA ASN A 299 1.10 -15.65 2.35
C ASN A 299 1.63 -15.46 3.78
N ASN A 300 2.67 -14.66 3.95
CA ASN A 300 3.13 -14.26 5.27
C ASN A 300 2.15 -13.24 5.85
N ILE A 301 1.34 -13.68 6.82
CA ILE A 301 0.49 -12.77 7.58
C ILE A 301 1.41 -11.91 8.46
N ALA A 302 1.16 -10.61 8.47
CA ALA A 302 1.87 -9.70 9.35
C ALA A 302 1.26 -9.73 10.75
N ASN A 303 2.08 -9.93 11.78
CA ASN A 303 1.68 -9.76 13.17
C ASN A 303 2.00 -8.34 13.60
N TYR A 304 1.10 -7.71 14.34
CA TYR A 304 1.30 -6.37 14.90
C TYR A 304 1.10 -6.38 16.40
N TYR A 305 2.01 -5.70 17.09
CA TYR A 305 1.88 -5.31 18.48
C TYR A 305 1.39 -3.88 18.57
N LEU A 306 0.22 -3.69 19.17
CA LEU A 306 -0.46 -2.41 19.29
C LEU A 306 -0.33 -1.88 20.71
N ASN A 307 -0.03 -0.61 20.88
CA ASN A 307 0.10 0.03 22.20
C ASN A 307 -1.22 0.56 22.79
N ASN A 308 -2.34 0.43 22.06
CA ASN A 308 -3.63 1.04 22.40
C ASN A 308 -4.78 0.04 22.20
N GLN A 309 -5.67 -0.08 23.18
CA GLN A 309 -6.79 -1.04 23.13
C GLN A 309 -7.88 -0.63 22.15
N ASP A 310 -8.16 0.66 21.98
CA ASP A 310 -9.06 1.16 20.95
C ASP A 310 -8.51 0.84 19.56
N PHE A 311 -7.17 0.78 19.42
CA PHE A 311 -6.54 0.38 18.16
C PHE A 311 -6.77 -1.10 17.85
N GLU A 312 -6.61 -1.98 18.84
CA GLU A 312 -6.91 -3.40 18.70
C GLU A 312 -8.39 -3.62 18.34
N ASN A 313 -9.30 -2.90 18.99
CA ASN A 313 -10.72 -2.94 18.68
C ASN A 313 -11.03 -2.42 17.27
N TYR A 314 -10.37 -1.33 16.85
CA TYR A 314 -10.50 -0.76 15.52
C TYR A 314 -10.05 -1.75 14.43
N LEU A 315 -8.96 -2.47 14.68
CA LEU A 315 -8.39 -3.46 13.75
C LEU A 315 -8.92 -4.89 13.95
N LYS A 316 -9.93 -5.10 14.80
CA LYS A 316 -10.47 -6.44 15.10
C LYS A 316 -10.97 -7.20 13.86
N ASN A 317 -11.35 -6.47 12.81
CA ASN A 317 -11.82 -7.03 11.55
C ASN A 317 -10.78 -6.93 10.41
N ASP A 318 -9.52 -6.61 10.72
CA ASP A 318 -8.45 -6.61 9.73
C ASP A 318 -7.99 -8.05 9.44
N PHE A 319 -8.44 -8.60 8.32
CA PHE A 319 -8.16 -9.99 7.92
C PHE A 319 -6.74 -10.21 7.38
N TRP A 320 -5.98 -9.13 7.14
CA TRP A 320 -4.65 -9.20 6.53
C TRP A 320 -3.53 -9.20 7.56
N SER A 321 -3.88 -9.12 8.85
CA SER A 321 -2.92 -9.08 9.93
C SER A 321 -3.47 -9.67 11.22
N VAL A 322 -2.58 -10.23 12.04
CA VAL A 322 -2.89 -10.61 13.42
C VAL A 322 -2.48 -9.44 14.31
N ASN A 323 -3.43 -8.85 15.02
CA ASN A 323 -3.20 -7.69 15.86
C ASN A 323 -3.31 -8.08 17.33
N LYS A 324 -2.35 -7.65 18.15
CA LYS A 324 -2.30 -7.97 19.58
C LYS A 324 -1.91 -6.73 20.38
N PHE A 325 -2.68 -6.43 21.42
CA PHE A 325 -2.33 -5.38 22.36
C PHE A 325 -1.09 -5.70 23.21
N SER A 326 -0.25 -4.69 23.45
CA SER A 326 0.96 -4.73 24.30
C SER A 326 1.04 -3.47 25.16
N LYS A 327 1.18 -3.65 26.48
CA LYS A 327 1.38 -2.54 27.42
C LYS A 327 2.80 -2.00 27.45
N GLY A 328 3.75 -2.75 26.87
CA GLY A 328 5.17 -2.40 26.90
C GLY A 328 5.60 -1.41 25.84
N ILE A 329 4.70 -0.85 25.04
CA ILE A 329 5.01 0.16 23.99
C ILE A 329 4.30 1.46 24.38
N SER A 330 4.98 2.61 24.31
CA SER A 330 4.36 3.93 24.55
C SER A 330 3.69 4.51 23.30
N GLU A 331 2.95 5.60 23.46
CA GLU A 331 2.48 6.43 22.34
C GLU A 331 3.67 7.01 21.54
N PRO A 332 3.54 7.09 20.19
CA PRO A 332 4.61 7.59 19.34
C PRO A 332 4.62 9.13 19.30
N LYS A 333 5.79 9.74 19.06
CA LYS A 333 5.99 11.20 18.94
C LYS A 333 6.81 11.53 17.72
N ILE A 334 6.47 12.58 16.98
CA ILE A 334 7.36 13.06 15.90
C ILE A 334 8.55 13.75 16.54
N VAL A 335 9.74 13.36 16.10
CA VAL A 335 11.02 14.00 16.44
C VAL A 335 11.44 14.93 15.31
N PHE A 336 11.30 14.47 14.06
CA PHE A 336 11.77 15.19 12.89
C PHE A 336 10.89 14.89 11.66
N GLY A 337 10.74 15.88 10.80
CA GLY A 337 10.07 15.74 9.50
C GLY A 337 10.68 16.72 8.51
N ALA A 338 11.00 16.24 7.32
CA ALA A 338 11.54 17.03 6.23
C ALA A 338 10.91 16.62 4.90
N VAL A 339 10.76 17.60 4.03
CA VAL A 339 10.38 17.42 2.63
C VAL A 339 11.32 18.23 1.76
N ASP A 340 11.63 17.67 0.62
CA ASP A 340 12.31 18.34 -0.49
C ASP A 340 11.63 17.92 -1.80
N PHE A 341 12.06 18.48 -2.92
CA PHE A 341 11.53 18.16 -4.23
C PHE A 341 12.65 17.81 -5.19
N MET A 342 12.44 16.76 -5.98
CA MET A 342 13.35 16.42 -7.06
C MET A 342 13.47 17.58 -8.04
N LYS A 343 14.70 17.86 -8.49
CA LYS A 343 14.93 18.82 -9.59
C LYS A 343 14.26 18.32 -10.87
N ASP A 344 13.64 19.22 -11.64
CA ASP A 344 12.93 18.91 -12.89
C ASP A 344 13.73 18.02 -13.85
N ARG A 345 15.05 18.25 -13.93
CA ARG A 345 15.96 17.45 -14.77
C ARG A 345 15.92 15.95 -14.47
N ALA A 346 15.64 15.56 -13.23
CA ALA A 346 15.57 14.14 -12.82
C ALA A 346 14.32 13.44 -13.38
N ILE A 347 13.27 14.20 -13.69
CA ILE A 347 11.98 13.67 -14.12
C ILE A 347 11.62 14.04 -15.56
N LYS A 348 12.49 14.80 -16.25
CA LYS A 348 12.25 15.36 -17.60
C LYS A 348 11.74 14.31 -18.59
N ASN A 349 12.35 13.13 -18.60
CA ASN A 349 11.99 12.04 -19.53
C ASN A 349 10.64 11.38 -19.21
N HIS A 350 10.08 11.62 -18.03
CA HIS A 350 8.81 11.05 -17.57
C HIS A 350 7.71 12.10 -17.46
N TYR A 351 8.02 13.38 -17.68
CA TYR A 351 7.15 14.48 -17.34
C TYR A 351 5.84 14.49 -18.12
N GLU A 352 5.87 14.22 -19.44
CA GLU A 352 4.66 14.14 -20.26
C GLU A 352 3.72 13.02 -19.80
N ALA A 353 4.27 11.85 -19.48
CA ALA A 353 3.51 10.72 -18.96
C ALA A 353 2.88 11.06 -17.60
N LEU A 354 3.64 11.69 -16.70
CA LEU A 354 3.15 12.14 -15.40
C LEU A 354 2.05 13.19 -15.53
N GLN A 355 2.18 14.16 -16.45
CA GLN A 355 1.15 15.16 -16.72
C GLN A 355 -0.14 14.54 -17.24
N LYS A 356 -0.03 13.59 -18.16
CA LYS A 356 -1.19 12.88 -18.69
C LYS A 356 -1.94 12.14 -17.59
N GLU A 357 -1.22 11.40 -16.74
CA GLU A 357 -1.82 10.67 -15.62
C GLU A 357 -2.43 11.61 -14.57
N ALA A 358 -1.75 12.71 -14.24
CA ALA A 358 -2.29 13.72 -13.32
C ALA A 358 -3.58 14.37 -13.85
N ILE A 359 -3.68 14.66 -15.15
CA ILE A 359 -4.90 15.16 -15.79
C ILE A 359 -6.02 14.10 -15.76
N ASN A 360 -5.70 12.85 -16.09
CA ASN A 360 -6.67 11.75 -16.03
C ASN A 360 -7.24 11.58 -14.61
N TYR A 361 -6.37 11.62 -13.60
CA TYR A 361 -6.76 11.51 -12.21
C TYR A 361 -7.58 12.71 -11.73
N TYR A 362 -7.20 13.93 -12.11
CA TYR A 362 -8.02 15.13 -11.87
C TYR A 362 -9.42 14.99 -12.45
N ASN A 363 -9.55 14.55 -13.72
CA ASN A 363 -10.84 14.37 -14.37
C ASN A 363 -11.68 13.30 -13.68
N TYR A 364 -11.07 12.19 -13.25
CA TYR A 364 -11.73 11.17 -12.44
C TYR A 364 -12.29 11.76 -11.14
N LYS A 365 -11.46 12.48 -10.37
CA LYS A 365 -11.89 13.11 -9.12
C LYS A 365 -12.98 14.15 -9.33
N LYS A 366 -12.86 14.96 -10.38
CA LYS A 366 -13.86 15.96 -10.77
C LYS A 366 -15.21 15.32 -11.10
N ASN A 367 -15.21 14.26 -11.93
CA ASN A 367 -16.43 13.59 -12.35
C ASN A 367 -17.16 12.87 -11.20
N ASN A 368 -16.41 12.44 -10.17
CA ASN A 368 -16.97 11.81 -8.97
C ASN A 368 -17.30 12.81 -7.85
N ASN A 369 -17.16 14.12 -8.07
CA ASN A 369 -17.30 15.16 -7.03
C ASN A 369 -16.38 14.92 -5.80
N GLU A 370 -15.18 14.38 -6.01
CA GLU A 370 -14.19 14.08 -4.97
C GLU A 370 -13.09 15.17 -4.85
N ILE A 371 -13.27 16.30 -5.52
CA ILE A 371 -12.44 17.50 -5.34
C ILE A 371 -13.02 18.28 -4.17
N ASN A 372 -12.33 18.25 -3.03
CA ASN A 372 -12.69 19.01 -1.84
C ASN A 372 -11.89 20.32 -1.78
N ASP A 373 -12.25 21.22 -0.86
CA ASP A 373 -11.57 22.51 -0.74
C ASP A 373 -10.08 22.36 -0.39
N ASP A 374 -9.72 21.29 0.32
CA ASP A 374 -8.34 21.00 0.72
C ASP A 374 -7.43 20.69 -0.48
N ASN A 375 -7.90 19.92 -1.46
CA ASN A 375 -7.12 19.54 -2.64
C ASN A 375 -7.29 20.51 -3.83
N LYS A 376 -8.30 21.39 -3.79
CA LYS A 376 -8.61 22.35 -4.85
C LYS A 376 -7.46 23.31 -5.14
N ILE A 377 -6.73 23.77 -4.11
CA ILE A 377 -5.58 24.66 -4.27
C ILE A 377 -4.45 23.96 -5.04
N ALA A 378 -4.16 22.71 -4.68
CA ALA A 378 -3.16 21.90 -5.33
C ALA A 378 -3.52 21.63 -6.80
N TRP A 379 -4.77 21.26 -7.09
CA TRP A 379 -5.24 21.06 -8.46
C TRP A 379 -5.22 22.33 -9.29
N ASN A 380 -5.61 23.48 -8.73
CA ASN A 380 -5.53 24.76 -9.43
C ASN A 380 -4.07 25.13 -9.75
N ASN A 381 -3.13 24.87 -8.82
CA ASN A 381 -1.72 25.10 -9.07
C ASN A 381 -1.19 24.21 -10.22
N PHE A 382 -1.47 22.91 -10.16
CA PHE A 382 -1.11 21.96 -11.22
C PHE A 382 -1.72 22.36 -12.57
N LEU A 383 -3.01 22.72 -12.62
CA LEU A 383 -3.67 23.08 -13.88
C LEU A 383 -3.11 24.34 -14.51
N ASN A 384 -2.70 25.32 -13.69
CA ASN A 384 -2.12 26.59 -14.14
C ASN A 384 -0.66 26.45 -14.57
N ASN A 385 0.16 25.75 -13.78
CA ASN A 385 1.61 25.69 -13.98
C ASN A 385 2.05 24.47 -14.79
N LYS A 386 1.19 23.45 -14.89
CA LYS A 386 1.49 22.11 -15.43
C LYS A 386 2.67 21.44 -14.73
N ASP A 387 2.97 21.88 -13.51
CA ASP A 387 4.11 21.40 -12.75
C ASP A 387 3.76 20.28 -11.77
N ILE A 388 4.63 19.26 -11.72
CA ILE A 388 4.47 18.06 -10.91
C ILE A 388 5.71 17.92 -10.03
N PRO A 389 5.70 18.58 -8.85
CA PRO A 389 6.80 18.45 -7.93
C PRO A 389 6.81 17.02 -7.36
N ILE A 390 7.88 16.27 -7.63
CA ILE A 390 8.08 14.94 -7.03
C ILE A 390 8.73 15.14 -5.67
N MET A 391 7.92 14.95 -4.62
CA MET A 391 8.35 15.07 -3.23
C MET A 391 9.32 13.96 -2.86
N ILE A 392 10.40 14.35 -2.19
CA ILE A 392 11.27 13.47 -1.41
C ILE A 392 10.96 13.79 0.05
N ASP A 393 10.71 12.77 0.85
CA ASP A 393 10.29 12.97 2.22
C ASP A 393 10.99 12.03 3.20
N PHE A 394 11.15 12.53 4.43
CA PHE A 394 11.80 11.80 5.50
C PHE A 394 11.23 12.26 6.84
N ALA A 395 11.00 11.32 7.73
CA ALA A 395 10.55 11.61 9.07
C ALA A 395 11.14 10.63 10.08
N VAL A 396 11.26 11.10 11.32
CA VAL A 396 11.66 10.29 12.47
C VAL A 396 10.60 10.45 13.54
N PHE A 397 10.10 9.34 14.06
CA PHE A 397 9.28 9.31 15.26
C PHE A 397 9.95 8.47 16.33
N GLU A 398 9.66 8.79 17.59
CA GLU A 398 10.14 8.04 18.74
C GLU A 398 8.99 7.32 19.47
N PHE A 399 9.33 6.24 20.15
CA PHE A 399 8.49 5.62 21.18
C PHE A 399 9.38 4.91 22.20
N ASP A 400 8.87 4.72 23.40
CA ASP A 400 9.52 3.90 24.41
C ASP A 400 9.01 2.45 24.35
N VAL A 401 9.90 1.48 24.60
CA VAL A 401 9.57 0.07 24.78
C VAL A 401 10.21 -0.47 26.05
N ASP A 402 9.43 -1.18 26.86
CA ASP A 402 9.88 -1.89 28.06
C ASP A 402 9.89 -3.40 27.82
N LEU A 403 11.08 -3.98 27.70
CA LEU A 403 11.21 -5.40 27.36
C LEU A 403 10.75 -6.33 28.50
N ASP A 404 10.55 -5.83 29.73
CA ASP A 404 9.99 -6.62 30.82
C ASP A 404 8.47 -6.74 30.76
N LEU A 405 7.81 -5.90 29.95
CA LEU A 405 6.35 -5.83 29.79
C LEU A 405 5.84 -6.37 28.45
N VAL A 406 6.71 -6.94 27.63
CA VAL A 406 6.38 -7.51 26.31
C VAL A 406 6.62 -9.02 26.27
N ASP A 407 5.98 -9.70 25.31
CA ASP A 407 6.22 -11.12 25.10
C ASP A 407 7.56 -11.41 24.39
N TYR A 408 7.89 -12.69 24.29
CA TYR A 408 9.15 -13.15 23.70
C TYR A 408 9.35 -12.68 22.25
N ASN A 409 8.30 -12.65 21.44
CA ASN A 409 8.41 -12.31 20.02
C ASN A 409 8.73 -10.84 19.84
N LEU A 410 8.00 -9.94 20.50
CA LEU A 410 8.30 -8.51 20.44
C LEU A 410 9.67 -8.20 21.05
N LYS A 411 10.04 -8.87 22.16
CA LYS A 411 11.39 -8.76 22.74
C LYS A 411 12.48 -9.13 21.74
N SER A 412 12.28 -10.23 21.01
CA SER A 412 13.21 -10.69 19.97
C SER A 412 13.30 -9.68 18.82
N TRP A 413 12.17 -9.14 18.35
CA TRP A 413 12.17 -8.14 17.26
C TRP A 413 12.96 -6.89 17.63
N ILE A 414 12.77 -6.35 18.84
CA ILE A 414 13.50 -5.17 19.30
C ILE A 414 14.99 -5.48 19.50
N SER A 415 15.31 -6.63 20.10
CA SER A 415 16.71 -7.03 20.35
C SER A 415 17.48 -7.26 19.04
N ASN A 416 16.84 -7.86 18.04
CA ASN A 416 17.43 -8.07 16.72
C ASN A 416 17.63 -6.74 15.97
N ALA A 417 16.66 -5.82 16.05
CA ALA A 417 16.80 -4.50 15.45
C ALA A 417 17.99 -3.72 16.06
N ILE A 418 18.11 -3.72 17.38
CA ILE A 418 19.23 -3.10 18.11
C ILE A 418 20.56 -3.74 17.70
N SER A 419 20.65 -5.07 17.76
CA SER A 419 21.87 -5.80 17.38
C SER A 419 22.26 -5.55 15.92
N GLY A 420 21.26 -5.44 15.03
CA GLY A 420 21.47 -5.10 13.63
C GLY A 420 22.06 -3.70 13.44
N LEU A 421 21.62 -2.72 14.22
CA LEU A 421 22.18 -1.36 14.21
C LEU A 421 23.60 -1.33 14.79
N ASP A 422 23.82 -1.97 15.94
CA ASP A 422 25.10 -2.00 16.65
C ASP A 422 26.24 -2.62 15.83
N ASN A 423 25.93 -3.47 14.83
CA ASN A 423 26.94 -4.03 13.94
C ASN A 423 27.64 -2.99 13.03
N TYR A 424 27.12 -1.75 12.94
CA TYR A 424 27.65 -0.68 12.09
C TYR A 424 28.32 0.46 12.85
N LEU A 425 28.13 0.50 14.17
CA LEU A 425 28.71 1.48 15.07
C LEU A 425 30.00 0.93 15.67
#